data_AF-A0A5B8W1D3-F1
#
_entry.id   AF-A0A5B8W1D3-F1
#
_cell.length_a   1.000
_cell.length_b   1.000
_cell.length_c   1.000
_cell.angle_alpha   90.00
_cell.angle_beta   90.00
_cell.angle_gamma   90.00
#
_symmetry.space_group_name_H-M   'P 1'
#
loop_
_entity.id
_entity.type
_entity.pdbx_description
1 polymer ?
#
loop_
_entity_poly.entity_id
_entity_poly.type
_entity_poly.pdbx_seq_one_letter_code
_entity_poly.pdbx_strand_id
1 'polypeptide(L)'
;MKELNDEEIQRLLEGDLNLPGHSLSADEQTNLGQYQLLFEKLKEEPKEGLPYNFASKVKARLQAQINRKKDIRFYLVSLVVLATGFAAFYELLAFVNTNASNQLFAVAFKFKWIVILGAILFLGILFGDQKLVKEKIIKN
;
A
#
# COMPACT_ATOMS: atom_id res chain seq x y z
N MET A 1 10.94 -19.98 10.47
CA MET A 1 12.16 -19.82 9.64
C MET A 1 12.59 -18.37 9.78
N LYS A 2 13.90 -18.10 9.89
CA LYS A 2 14.41 -16.74 10.09
C LYS A 2 14.59 -16.11 8.71
N GLU A 3 13.88 -15.01 8.44
CA GLU A 3 14.05 -14.25 7.20
C GLU A 3 15.43 -13.59 7.20
N LEU A 4 16.13 -13.68 6.07
CA LEU A 4 17.41 -13.01 5.87
C LEU A 4 17.23 -11.48 5.80
N ASN A 5 18.08 -10.75 6.52
CA ASN A 5 18.12 -9.29 6.48
C ASN A 5 18.81 -8.80 5.17
N ASP A 6 18.51 -7.58 4.72
CA ASP A 6 19.10 -6.97 3.51
C ASP A 6 20.64 -7.01 3.53
N GLU A 7 21.22 -6.79 4.71
CA GLU A 7 22.67 -6.82 4.93
C GLU A 7 23.27 -8.23 4.78
N GLU A 8 22.51 -9.27 5.14
CA GLU A 8 22.93 -10.67 4.98
C GLU A 8 22.84 -11.10 3.51
N ILE A 9 21.83 -10.61 2.78
CA ILE A 9 21.68 -10.84 1.33
C ILE A 9 22.82 -10.18 0.56
N GLN A 10 23.21 -8.95 0.94
CA GLN A 10 24.32 -8.25 0.30
C GLN A 10 25.65 -9.01 0.50
N ARG A 11 25.92 -9.50 1.72
CA ARG A 11 27.13 -10.29 2.01
C ARG A 11 27.14 -11.66 1.30
N LEU A 12 25.97 -12.26 1.10
CA LEU A 12 25.81 -13.47 0.27
C LEU A 12 26.20 -13.20 -1.21
N LEU A 13 25.85 -12.04 -1.75
CA LEU A 13 26.20 -11.64 -3.12
C LEU A 13 27.68 -11.24 -3.29
N GLU A 14 28.26 -10.63 -2.27
CA GLU A 14 29.69 -10.25 -2.23
C GLU A 14 30.61 -11.47 -2.02
N GLY A 15 30.03 -12.65 -1.72
CA GLY A 15 30.76 -13.89 -1.51
C GLY A 15 31.35 -14.05 -0.11
N ASP A 16 31.03 -13.13 0.80
CA ASP A 16 31.58 -13.05 2.16
C ASP A 16 30.82 -13.93 3.17
N LEU A 17 29.70 -14.54 2.76
CA LEU A 17 28.83 -15.33 3.63
C LEU A 17 28.60 -16.74 3.07
N ASN A 18 29.33 -17.72 3.61
CA ASN A 18 29.00 -19.14 3.44
C ASN A 18 27.98 -19.54 4.53
N LEU A 19 26.70 -19.68 4.17
CA LEU A 19 25.68 -20.20 5.08
C LEU A 19 25.60 -21.73 4.94
N PRO A 20 26.11 -22.52 5.90
CA PRO A 20 25.91 -23.96 5.89
C PRO A 20 24.47 -24.25 6.33
N GLY A 21 23.62 -24.72 5.42
CA GLY A 21 22.35 -25.36 5.77
C GLY A 21 21.07 -24.53 5.69
N HIS A 22 21.08 -23.32 5.11
CA HIS A 22 19.85 -22.58 4.84
C HIS A 22 19.36 -22.80 3.40
N SER A 23 18.24 -23.51 3.24
CA SER A 23 17.48 -23.49 1.99
C SER A 23 16.74 -22.17 1.87
N LEU A 24 17.08 -21.35 0.88
CA LEU A 24 16.42 -20.07 0.63
C LEU A 24 14.94 -20.28 0.31
N SER A 25 14.07 -19.56 1.00
CA SER A 25 12.65 -19.48 0.69
C SER A 25 12.40 -18.81 -0.69
N ALA A 26 11.20 -18.99 -1.25
CA ALA A 26 10.85 -18.43 -2.56
C ALA A 26 10.96 -16.89 -2.62
N ASP A 27 10.64 -16.22 -1.50
CA ASP A 27 10.74 -14.77 -1.38
C ASP A 27 12.21 -14.31 -1.30
N GLU A 28 13.05 -15.06 -0.58
CA GLU A 28 14.50 -14.78 -0.48
C GLU A 28 15.21 -14.99 -1.82
N GLN A 29 14.84 -16.02 -2.59
CA GLN A 29 15.37 -16.22 -3.95
C GLN A 29 14.97 -15.07 -4.88
N THR A 30 13.75 -14.57 -4.76
CA THR A 30 13.28 -13.44 -5.56
C THR A 30 14.04 -12.16 -5.21
N ASN A 31 14.26 -11.89 -3.93
CA ASN A 31 15.06 -10.75 -3.47
C ASN A 31 16.51 -10.86 -3.95
N LEU A 32 17.14 -12.02 -3.82
CA LEU A 32 18.52 -12.24 -4.25
C LEU A 32 18.68 -12.02 -5.76
N GLY A 33 17.71 -12.47 -6.57
CA GLY A 33 17.67 -12.21 -8.02
C GLY A 33 17.56 -10.71 -8.37
N GLN A 34 16.81 -9.93 -7.58
CA GLN A 34 16.74 -8.47 -7.77
C GLN A 34 18.07 -7.78 -7.44
N TYR A 35 18.73 -8.18 -6.35
CA TYR A 35 20.05 -7.66 -6.00
C TYR A 35 21.10 -8.02 -7.05
N GLN A 36 21.09 -9.26 -7.58
CA GLN A 36 22.00 -9.68 -8.67
C GLN A 36 21.86 -8.79 -9.90
N LEU A 37 20.62 -8.54 -10.35
CA LEU A 37 20.35 -7.68 -11.48
C LEU A 37 20.82 -6.23 -11.25
N LEU A 38 20.67 -5.73 -10.01
CA LEU A 38 21.13 -4.40 -9.64
C LEU A 38 22.66 -4.31 -9.70
N PHE A 39 23.38 -5.27 -9.12
CA PHE A 39 24.84 -5.32 -9.13
C PHE A 39 25.41 -5.50 -10.53
N GLU A 40 24.76 -6.30 -11.38
CA GLU A 40 25.14 -6.45 -12.79
C GLU A 40 25.04 -5.12 -13.53
N LYS A 41 23.96 -4.36 -13.30
CA LYS A 41 23.76 -3.03 -13.88
C LYS A 41 24.72 -1.97 -13.33
N LEU A 42 25.16 -2.10 -12.08
CA LEU A 42 26.11 -1.18 -11.45
C LEU A 42 27.57 -1.42 -11.88
N LYS A 43 27.90 -2.61 -12.42
CA LYS A 43 29.22 -2.90 -12.99
C LYS A 43 29.46 -2.19 -14.32
N GLU A 44 28.41 -1.81 -15.04
CA GLU A 44 28.53 -1.04 -16.28
C GLU A 44 28.84 0.43 -15.92
N GLU A 45 30.04 0.90 -16.26
CA GLU A 45 30.35 2.33 -16.11
C GLU A 45 29.38 3.16 -16.97
N PRO A 46 28.76 4.21 -16.39
CA PRO A 46 27.82 5.03 -17.12
C PRO A 46 28.57 5.81 -18.21
N LYS A 47 28.12 5.69 -19.46
CA LYS A 47 28.70 6.39 -20.62
C LYS A 47 28.64 7.92 -20.50
N GLU A 48 27.73 8.43 -19.68
CA GLU A 48 27.54 9.85 -19.38
C GLU A 48 27.29 10.04 -17.88
N GLY A 49 27.76 11.17 -17.33
CA GLY A 49 27.54 11.52 -15.93
C GLY A 49 26.06 11.70 -15.61
N LEU A 50 25.61 11.17 -14.47
CA LEU A 50 24.23 11.35 -14.01
C LEU A 50 23.95 12.82 -13.73
N PRO A 51 22.74 13.33 -14.04
CA PRO A 51 22.40 14.70 -13.72
C PRO A 51 22.42 14.93 -12.21
N TYR A 52 22.79 16.14 -11.78
CA TYR A 52 22.91 16.53 -10.36
C TYR A 52 21.65 16.21 -9.52
N ASN A 53 20.47 16.19 -10.15
CA ASN A 53 19.19 15.89 -9.49
C ASN A 53 18.72 14.43 -9.65
N PHE A 54 19.58 13.51 -10.09
CA PHE A 54 19.20 12.11 -10.33
C PHE A 54 18.76 11.42 -9.04
N ALA A 55 19.59 11.48 -7.99
CA ALA A 55 19.30 10.82 -6.71
C ALA A 55 18.01 11.35 -6.07
N SER A 56 17.78 12.67 -6.13
CA SER A 56 16.56 13.28 -5.59
C SER A 56 15.31 12.87 -6.38
N LYS A 57 15.38 12.80 -7.72
CA LYS A 57 14.28 12.31 -8.56
C LYS A 57 13.97 10.83 -8.32
N VAL A 58 14.98 9.99 -8.21
CA VAL A 58 14.80 8.55 -7.92
C VAL A 58 14.17 8.36 -6.55
N LYS A 59 14.70 9.03 -5.52
CA LYS A 59 14.14 8.99 -4.15
C LYS A 59 12.68 9.45 -4.13
N ALA A 60 12.36 10.58 -4.76
CA ALA A 60 11.00 11.10 -4.82
C ALA A 60 10.04 10.11 -5.50
N ARG A 61 10.46 9.48 -6.61
CA ARG A 61 9.66 8.49 -7.32
C ARG A 61 9.43 7.22 -6.51
N LEU A 62 10.46 6.72 -5.82
CA LEU A 62 10.37 5.53 -4.98
C LEU A 62 9.45 5.78 -3.77
N GLN A 63 9.64 6.92 -3.10
CA GLN A 63 8.81 7.33 -1.97
C GLN A 63 7.34 7.48 -2.39
N ALA A 64 7.06 8.05 -3.57
CA ALA A 64 5.70 8.16 -4.09
C ALA A 64 5.04 6.79 -4.32
N GLN A 65 5.78 5.79 -4.77
CA GLN A 65 5.27 4.42 -4.95
C GLN A 65 5.00 3.73 -3.61
N ILE A 66 5.92 3.85 -2.65
CA ILE A 66 5.77 3.30 -1.30
C ILE A 66 4.55 3.92 -0.61
N ASN A 67 4.43 5.26 -0.68
CA ASN A 67 3.30 5.98 -0.11
C ASN A 67 1.98 5.55 -0.75
N ARG A 68 1.91 5.41 -2.09
CA ARG A 68 0.71 4.90 -2.78
C ARG A 68 0.26 3.54 -2.29
N LYS A 69 1.17 2.58 -2.08
CA LYS A 69 0.82 1.25 -1.55
C LYS A 69 0.29 1.31 -0.12
N LYS A 70 0.88 2.17 0.72
CA LYS A 70 0.40 2.41 2.10
C LYS A 70 -0.99 3.06 2.11
N ASP A 71 -1.22 4.03 1.25
CA ASP A 71 -2.49 4.75 1.14
C ASP A 71 -3.64 3.80 0.77
N ILE A 72 -3.45 2.91 -0.21
CA ILE A 72 -4.48 1.94 -0.62
C ILE A 72 -4.85 1.00 0.54
N ARG A 73 -3.86 0.52 1.30
CA ARG A 73 -4.12 -0.32 2.48
C ARG A 73 -4.90 0.45 3.54
N PHE A 74 -4.56 1.72 3.77
CA PHE A 74 -5.28 2.58 4.70
C PHE A 74 -6.74 2.79 4.30
N TYR A 75 -7.02 3.05 3.00
CA TYR A 75 -8.39 3.16 2.51
C TYR A 75 -9.19 1.86 2.67
N LEU A 76 -8.56 0.73 2.37
CA LEU A 76 -9.20 -0.57 2.49
C LEU A 76 -9.56 -0.88 3.94
N VAL A 77 -8.63 -0.65 4.87
CA VAL A 77 -8.89 -0.78 6.32
C VAL A 77 -9.97 0.19 6.77
N SER A 78 -9.95 1.44 6.33
CA SER A 78 -10.96 2.45 6.70
C SER A 78 -12.36 2.04 6.21
N LEU A 79 -12.46 1.51 4.99
CA LEU A 79 -13.70 0.99 4.43
C LEU A 79 -14.22 -0.20 5.23
N VAL A 80 -13.33 -1.13 5.60
CA VAL A 80 -13.68 -2.29 6.45
C VAL A 80 -14.21 -1.81 7.79
N VAL A 81 -13.49 -0.95 8.51
CA VAL A 81 -13.92 -0.43 9.82
C VAL A 81 -15.28 0.26 9.73
N LEU A 82 -15.48 1.09 8.70
CA LEU A 82 -16.73 1.79 8.48
C LEU A 82 -17.87 0.81 8.17
N ALA A 83 -17.65 -0.18 7.31
CA ALA A 83 -18.63 -1.22 7.01
C ALA A 83 -18.99 -2.05 8.25
N THR A 84 -18.01 -2.43 9.08
CA THR A 84 -18.24 -3.15 10.33
C THR A 84 -19.03 -2.29 11.33
N GLY A 85 -18.75 -0.99 11.41
CA GLY A 85 -19.52 -0.05 12.25
C GLY A 85 -20.99 0.04 11.82
N PHE A 86 -21.26 0.14 10.53
CA PHE A 86 -22.64 0.13 10.00
C PHE A 86 -23.35 -1.20 10.26
N ALA A 87 -22.67 -2.33 10.10
CA ALA A 87 -23.22 -3.65 10.39
C ALA A 87 -23.58 -3.80 11.87
N ALA A 88 -22.67 -3.41 12.77
CA ALA A 88 -22.91 -3.45 14.21
C ALA A 88 -24.08 -2.54 14.63
N PHE A 89 -24.18 -1.34 14.05
CA PHE A 89 -25.32 -0.44 14.28
C PHE A 89 -26.64 -1.07 13.82
N TYR A 90 -26.64 -1.71 12.65
CA TYR A 90 -27.83 -2.39 12.12
C TYR A 90 -28.25 -3.56 13.02
N GLU A 91 -27.31 -4.40 13.47
CA GLU A 91 -27.59 -5.51 14.39
C GLU A 91 -28.15 -5.02 15.72
N LEU A 92 -27.55 -3.98 16.31
CA LEU A 92 -28.05 -3.38 17.55
C LEU A 92 -29.49 -2.89 17.37
N LEU A 93 -29.77 -2.24 16.24
CA LEU A 93 -31.11 -1.72 15.95
C LEU A 93 -32.11 -2.85 15.67
N ALA A 94 -31.68 -3.95 15.06
CA ALA A 94 -32.49 -5.15 14.85
C ALA A 94 -32.82 -5.87 16.17
N PHE A 95 -31.89 -5.88 17.13
CA PHE A 95 -32.09 -6.43 18.46
C PHE A 95 -33.10 -5.61 19.28
N VAL A 96 -33.04 -4.28 19.19
CA VAL A 96 -33.95 -3.38 19.93
C VAL A 96 -35.33 -3.31 19.28
N ASN A 97 -35.39 -3.18 17.95
CA ASN A 97 -36.64 -3.05 17.21
C ASN A 97 -36.49 -3.56 15.77
N THR A 98 -36.96 -4.79 15.55
CA THR A 98 -36.89 -5.46 14.25
C THR A 98 -37.74 -4.78 13.16
N ASN A 99 -38.79 -4.03 13.53
CA ASN A 99 -39.57 -3.27 12.56
C ASN A 99 -38.82 -2.03 12.07
N ALA A 100 -38.11 -1.36 12.99
CA ALA A 100 -37.27 -0.21 12.63
C ALA A 100 -36.09 -0.63 11.74
N SER A 101 -35.48 -1.80 11.98
CA SER A 101 -34.38 -2.29 11.13
C SER A 101 -34.84 -2.64 9.73
N ASN A 102 -36.01 -3.28 9.60
CA ASN A 102 -36.61 -3.61 8.31
C ASN A 102 -37.00 -2.34 7.52
N GLN A 103 -37.53 -1.31 8.19
CA GLN A 103 -37.82 -0.03 7.55
C GLN A 103 -36.56 0.68 7.07
N LEU A 104 -35.50 0.73 7.89
CA LEU A 104 -34.23 1.30 7.47
C LEU A 104 -33.62 0.54 6.29
N PHE A 105 -33.66 -0.79 6.31
CA PHE A 105 -33.18 -1.62 5.20
C PHE A 105 -33.99 -1.34 3.92
N ALA A 106 -35.32 -1.29 4.01
CA ALA A 106 -36.19 -1.00 2.87
C ALA A 106 -35.95 0.40 2.29
N VAL A 107 -35.75 1.41 3.14
CA VAL A 107 -35.43 2.78 2.71
C VAL A 107 -34.03 2.83 2.06
N ALA A 108 -33.03 2.22 2.69
CA ALA A 108 -31.68 2.14 2.12
C ALA A 108 -31.67 1.44 0.76
N PHE A 109 -32.43 0.36 0.61
CA PHE A 109 -32.55 -0.38 -0.65
C PHE A 109 -33.32 0.43 -1.72
N LYS A 110 -34.35 1.16 -1.33
CA LYS A 110 -35.10 2.06 -2.21
C LYS A 110 -34.21 3.17 -2.77
N PHE A 111 -33.32 3.73 -1.94
CA PHE A 111 -32.39 4.79 -2.31
C PHE A 111 -30.98 4.29 -2.60
N LYS A 112 -30.81 3.01 -2.99
CA LYS A 112 -29.51 2.37 -3.22
C LYS A 112 -28.57 3.18 -4.13
N TRP A 113 -29.11 3.85 -5.16
CA TRP A 113 -28.31 4.66 -6.08
C TRP A 113 -27.76 5.93 -5.43
N ILE A 114 -28.51 6.57 -4.53
CA ILE A 114 -28.05 7.72 -3.75
C ILE A 114 -26.98 7.29 -2.75
N VAL A 115 -27.14 6.13 -2.13
CA VAL A 115 -26.11 5.56 -1.23
C VAL A 115 -24.82 5.26 -1.98
N ILE A 116 -24.91 4.63 -3.17
CA ILE A 116 -23.75 4.36 -4.03
C ILE A 116 -23.08 5.68 -4.45
N LEU A 117 -23.87 6.68 -4.88
CA LEU A 117 -23.33 7.96 -5.30
C LEU A 117 -22.64 8.69 -4.14
N GLY A 118 -23.21 8.63 -2.92
CA GLY A 118 -22.57 9.13 -1.71
C GLY A 118 -21.25 8.43 -1.39
N ALA A 119 -21.20 7.11 -1.52
CA ALA A 119 -19.97 6.33 -1.33
C ALA A 119 -18.89 6.70 -2.37
N ILE A 120 -19.27 6.87 -3.64
CA ILE A 120 -18.35 7.28 -4.71
C ILE A 120 -17.82 8.69 -4.43
N LEU A 121 -18.68 9.64 -4.05
CA LEU A 121 -18.25 11.00 -3.69
C LEU A 121 -17.32 11.01 -2.49
N PHE A 122 -17.64 10.24 -1.45
CA PHE A 122 -16.80 10.12 -0.27
C PHE A 122 -15.41 9.57 -0.60
N LEU A 123 -15.32 8.51 -1.41
CA LEU A 123 -14.05 7.98 -1.91
C LEU A 123 -13.32 8.99 -2.80
N GLY A 124 -14.05 9.75 -3.62
CA GLY A 124 -13.50 10.80 -4.46
C GLY A 124 -12.89 11.95 -3.65
N ILE A 125 -13.54 12.37 -2.56
CA ILE A 125 -13.02 13.39 -1.63
C ILE A 125 -11.78 12.88 -0.92
N LEU A 126 -11.82 11.65 -0.38
CA LEU A 126 -10.67 11.00 0.25
C LEU A 126 -9.46 10.95 -0.70
N PHE A 127 -9.70 10.56 -1.96
CA PHE A 127 -8.67 10.50 -2.98
C PHE A 127 -8.13 11.89 -3.37
N GLY A 128 -9.02 12.88 -3.47
CA GLY A 128 -8.70 14.27 -3.81
C GLY A 128 -7.87 14.97 -2.72
N ASP A 129 -8.26 14.81 -1.46
CA ASP A 129 -7.57 15.39 -0.31
C ASP A 129 -6.12 14.91 -0.23
N GLN A 130 -5.88 13.61 -0.44
CA GLN A 130 -4.51 13.09 -0.52
C GLN A 130 -3.70 13.63 -1.70
N LYS A 131 -4.32 13.86 -2.86
CA LYS A 131 -3.61 14.46 -4.00
C LYS A 131 -3.15 15.88 -3.67
N LEU A 132 -4.00 16.67 -3.02
CA LEU A 132 -3.71 18.05 -2.62
C LEU A 132 -2.68 18.14 -1.49
N VAL A 133 -2.74 17.24 -0.50
CA VAL A 133 -1.72 17.15 0.57
C VAL A 133 -0.34 16.80 -0.01
N LYS A 134 -0.29 15.90 -1.00
CA LYS A 134 0.97 15.56 -1.70
C LYS A 134 1.55 16.72 -2.51
N GLU A 135 0.71 17.52 -3.15
CA GLU A 135 1.16 18.71 -3.88
C GLU A 135 1.72 19.79 -2.96
N LYS A 136 1.17 19.97 -1.75
CA LYS A 136 1.69 20.93 -0.76
C LYS A 136 3.06 20.52 -0.18
N ILE A 137 3.30 19.23 0.04
CA ILE A 137 4.58 18.75 0.61
C ILE A 137 5.74 18.84 -0.40
N ILE A 138 5.47 18.72 -1.70
CA ILE A 138 6.51 18.80 -2.75
C ILE A 138 6.92 20.26 -3.06
N LYS A 139 6.10 21.24 -2.65
CA LYS A 139 6.31 22.66 -2.96
C LYS A 139 7.00 23.46 -1.84
N ASN A 140 7.27 22.84 -0.68
CA ASN A 140 8.10 23.36 0.41
C ASN A 140 9.45 22.65 0.44
#